data_AF-A0A3Q9RLF9-F1
#
_entry.id   AF-A0A3Q9RLF9-F1
#
_cell.length_a   1.000
_cell.length_b   1.000
_cell.length_c   1.000
_cell.angle_alpha   90.00
_cell.angle_beta   90.00
_cell.angle_gamma   90.00
#
_symmetry.space_group_name_H-M   'P 1'
#
loop_
_entity.id
_entity.type
_entity.pdbx_description
1 polymer ?
#
loop_
_entity_poly.entity_id
_entity_poly.type
_entity_poly.pdbx_seq_one_letter_code
_entity_poly.pdbx_strand_id
1 'polypeptide(L)'
;MNITMDLSEIFLYLELMKKEKKKTSLDELNLMVYFLEDYDQIKEFKNKLEELKLKVPKKFYTEVLIHFIEDYEDCVTLKNMILPNRDKRRTRKEDIGIIFRHQIMLCKSKEEATNIQNEAKEYGVEVSERWVNRFDSLDSIKIEQIEWKKTRRSDKDNRFTEIYEQFCKMKIQYFESISLKQLKQTLLEQQATGKNTRKIAQISVFNRSVYIKEFAKRVANGVCQLCDKEAPFLDKQGNPFLEVHHIHYLSKGGSDTIDNVVALCPNCHRKIHQLELEEDIKKLSKKHWII
;
A
#
# COMPACT_ATOMS: atom_id res chain seq x y z
N MET A 1 -3.82 -8.19 -7.34
CA MET A 1 -2.82 -8.36 -6.27
C MET A 1 -3.56 -8.33 -4.93
N ASN A 2 -3.68 -9.48 -4.25
CA ASN A 2 -4.26 -9.58 -2.90
C ASN A 2 -3.14 -9.41 -1.85
N ILE A 3 -2.39 -8.31 -1.96
CA ILE A 3 -1.31 -7.99 -1.04
C ILE A 3 -1.71 -6.70 -0.33
N THR A 4 -1.52 -6.69 0.99
CA THR A 4 -1.65 -5.50 1.81
C THR A 4 -0.45 -5.47 2.73
N MET A 5 0.16 -4.29 2.84
CA MET A 5 1.26 -4.07 3.76
C MET A 5 1.05 -2.70 4.40
N ASP A 6 0.98 -2.65 5.72
CA ASP A 6 0.93 -1.38 6.44
C ASP A 6 2.33 -0.85 6.78
N LEU A 7 2.41 0.36 7.31
CA LEU A 7 3.69 0.99 7.67
C LEU A 7 4.47 0.17 8.71
N SER A 8 3.79 -0.47 9.66
CA SER A 8 4.41 -1.30 10.68
C SER A 8 5.03 -2.56 10.06
N GLU A 9 4.34 -3.19 9.11
CA GLU A 9 4.87 -4.31 8.35
C GLU A 9 6.06 -3.89 7.48
N ILE A 10 6.02 -2.71 6.87
CA ILE A 10 7.15 -2.14 6.13
C ILE A 10 8.37 -1.97 7.06
N PHE A 11 8.20 -1.41 8.25
CA PHE A 11 9.29 -1.21 9.20
C PHE A 11 9.86 -2.53 9.68
N LEU A 12 9.00 -3.49 10.02
CA LEU A 12 9.44 -4.84 10.38
C LEU A 12 10.25 -5.45 9.23
N TYR A 13 9.81 -5.29 7.98
CA TYR A 13 10.56 -5.82 6.84
C TYR A 13 11.96 -5.21 6.76
N LEU A 14 12.10 -3.89 6.87
CA LEU A 14 13.40 -3.23 6.89
C LEU A 14 14.30 -3.71 8.05
N GLU A 15 13.73 -3.91 9.24
CA GLU A 15 14.45 -4.41 10.42
C GLU A 15 14.96 -5.84 10.21
N LEU A 16 14.13 -6.71 9.62
CA LEU A 16 14.53 -8.08 9.28
C LEU A 16 15.62 -8.09 8.20
N MET A 17 15.52 -7.25 7.17
CA MET A 17 16.57 -7.09 6.17
C MET A 17 17.89 -6.65 6.82
N LYS A 18 17.83 -5.72 7.78
CA LYS A 18 19.01 -5.30 8.55
C LYS A 18 19.60 -6.44 9.37
N LYS A 19 18.76 -7.20 10.08
CA LYS A 19 19.15 -8.33 10.92
C LYS A 19 19.85 -9.42 10.10
N GLU A 20 19.33 -9.72 8.91
CA GLU A 20 19.89 -10.70 7.98
C GLU A 20 21.06 -10.15 7.14
N LYS A 21 21.43 -8.88 7.32
CA LYS A 21 22.45 -8.17 6.51
C LYS A 21 22.13 -8.22 5.00
N LYS A 22 20.86 -8.33 4.65
CA LYS A 22 20.36 -8.33 3.27
C LYS A 22 20.50 -6.93 2.67
N LYS A 23 20.98 -6.86 1.42
CA LYS A 23 21.00 -5.60 0.67
C LYS A 23 19.60 -5.30 0.15
N THR A 24 19.16 -4.04 0.24
CA THR A 24 17.86 -3.64 -0.33
C THR A 24 17.94 -3.59 -1.85
N SER A 25 16.98 -4.25 -2.50
CA SER A 25 16.75 -4.15 -3.94
C SER A 25 15.82 -2.98 -4.26
N LEU A 26 15.88 -2.50 -5.50
CA LEU A 26 14.98 -1.43 -5.96
C LEU A 26 13.51 -1.87 -5.87
N ASP A 27 13.22 -3.13 -6.20
CA ASP A 27 11.86 -3.66 -6.23
C ASP A 27 11.25 -3.86 -4.85
N GLU A 28 12.04 -4.24 -3.84
CA GLU A 28 11.57 -4.25 -2.45
C GLU A 28 11.18 -2.85 -1.99
N LEU A 29 11.99 -1.84 -2.32
CA LEU A 29 11.69 -0.46 -1.97
C LEU A 29 10.49 0.08 -2.75
N ASN A 30 10.33 -0.31 -4.02
CA ASN A 30 9.15 0.02 -4.83
C ASN A 30 7.88 -0.58 -4.24
N LEU A 31 7.93 -1.84 -3.80
CA LEU A 31 6.82 -2.50 -3.12
C LEU A 31 6.44 -1.73 -1.85
N MET A 32 7.41 -1.35 -1.02
CA MET A 32 7.16 -0.58 0.20
C MET A 32 6.51 0.77 -0.13
N VAL A 33 7.10 1.56 -1.03
CA VAL A 33 6.57 2.87 -1.43
C VAL A 33 5.18 2.79 -2.06
N TYR A 34 4.88 1.72 -2.80
CA TYR A 34 3.56 1.51 -3.38
C TYR A 34 2.44 1.53 -2.32
N PHE A 35 2.70 0.97 -1.14
CA PHE A 35 1.73 0.88 -0.04
C PHE A 35 1.70 2.10 0.90
N LEU A 36 2.65 3.03 0.79
CA LEU A 36 2.62 4.27 1.58
C LEU A 36 1.54 5.21 1.05
N GLU A 37 0.67 5.70 1.92
CA GLU A 37 -0.58 6.38 1.54
C GLU A 37 -0.42 7.89 1.36
N ASP A 38 0.50 8.49 2.11
CA ASP A 38 0.67 9.93 2.24
C ASP A 38 2.16 10.31 2.43
N TYR A 39 2.45 11.60 2.34
CA TYR A 39 3.81 12.11 2.46
C TYR A 39 4.42 11.94 3.87
N ASP A 40 3.60 11.90 4.93
CA ASP A 40 4.11 11.67 6.27
C ASP A 40 4.67 10.25 6.40
N GLN A 41 3.97 9.25 5.85
CA GLN A 41 4.46 7.88 5.78
C GLN A 41 5.75 7.76 4.93
N ILE A 42 5.88 8.55 3.85
CA ILE A 42 7.11 8.62 3.05
C ILE A 42 8.28 9.15 3.89
N LYS A 43 8.06 10.20 4.70
CA LYS A 43 9.08 10.74 5.61
C LYS A 43 9.47 9.73 6.68
N GLU A 44 8.49 9.08 7.33
CA GLU A 44 8.78 8.06 8.33
C GLU A 44 9.56 6.88 7.75
N PHE A 45 9.19 6.43 6.54
CA PHE A 45 9.92 5.40 5.80
C PHE A 45 11.36 5.81 5.49
N LYS A 46 11.59 7.02 4.97
CA LYS A 46 12.93 7.57 4.73
C LYS A 46 13.76 7.61 6.01
N ASN A 47 13.19 8.12 7.11
CA ASN A 47 13.86 8.20 8.40
C ASN A 47 14.25 6.80 8.91
N LYS A 48 13.36 5.80 8.74
CA LYS A 48 13.65 4.43 9.16
C LYS A 48 14.79 3.80 8.34
N LEU A 49 14.88 4.09 7.03
CA LEU A 49 16.01 3.66 6.21
C LEU A 49 17.34 4.23 6.71
N GLU A 50 17.35 5.50 7.10
CA GLU A 50 18.52 6.20 7.65
C GLU A 50 18.90 5.68 9.05
N GLU A 51 17.92 5.51 9.94
CA GLU A 51 18.06 4.93 11.29
C GLU A 51 18.75 3.56 11.23
N LEU A 52 18.25 2.69 10.34
CA LEU A 52 18.78 1.33 10.18
C LEU A 52 20.09 1.30 9.38
N LYS A 53 20.51 2.42 8.79
CA LYS A 53 21.71 2.53 7.93
C LYS A 53 21.72 1.45 6.85
N LEU A 54 20.59 1.27 6.17
CA LEU A 54 20.46 0.29 5.08
C LEU A 54 21.15 0.80 3.81
N LYS A 55 21.74 -0.13 3.04
CA LYS A 55 22.41 0.21 1.77
C LYS A 55 21.39 0.33 0.64
N VAL A 56 20.84 1.52 0.46
CA VAL A 56 19.81 1.81 -0.55
C VAL A 56 20.42 2.06 -1.95
N PRO A 57 19.90 1.45 -3.02
CA PRO A 57 20.33 1.74 -4.39
C PRO A 57 20.10 3.20 -4.77
N LYS A 58 21.09 3.87 -5.39
CA LYS A 58 20.97 5.27 -5.82
C LYS A 58 19.73 5.52 -6.69
N LYS A 59 19.38 4.55 -7.56
CA LYS A 59 18.19 4.60 -8.42
C LYS A 59 16.89 4.78 -7.65
N PHE A 60 16.80 4.26 -6.43
CA PHE A 60 15.60 4.44 -5.61
C PHE A 60 15.35 5.94 -5.35
N TYR A 61 16.39 6.69 -5.01
CA TYR A 61 16.26 8.11 -4.74
C TYR A 61 15.91 8.92 -6.00
N THR A 62 16.50 8.56 -7.14
CA THR A 62 16.37 9.33 -8.39
C THR A 62 15.15 8.98 -9.24
N GLU A 63 14.66 7.73 -9.17
CA GLU A 63 13.60 7.22 -10.03
C GLU A 63 12.29 6.92 -9.27
N VAL A 64 12.33 6.92 -7.92
CA VAL A 64 11.17 6.58 -7.09
C VAL A 64 10.90 7.61 -6.00
N LEU A 65 11.77 7.71 -4.99
CA LEU A 65 11.51 8.55 -3.81
C LEU A 65 11.21 10.00 -4.19
N ILE A 66 11.93 10.55 -5.17
CA ILE A 66 11.75 11.93 -5.63
C ILE A 66 10.29 12.24 -5.99
N HIS A 67 9.57 11.32 -6.65
CA HIS A 67 8.18 11.54 -7.07
C HIS A 67 7.20 11.63 -5.91
N PHE A 68 7.60 11.13 -4.73
CA PHE A 68 6.78 11.11 -3.53
C PHE A 68 7.14 12.24 -2.55
N ILE A 69 8.07 13.13 -2.89
CA ILE A 69 8.39 14.29 -2.06
C ILE A 69 7.35 15.40 -2.30
N GLU A 70 6.67 15.84 -1.24
CA GLU A 70 5.68 16.93 -1.31
C GLU A 70 6.14 18.24 -0.65
N ASP A 71 7.30 18.24 -0.01
CA ASP A 71 7.91 19.41 0.62
C ASP A 71 9.15 19.90 -0.13
N TYR A 72 9.27 21.22 -0.29
CA TYR A 72 10.33 21.85 -1.06
C TYR A 72 11.72 21.66 -0.43
N GLU A 73 11.84 21.83 0.88
CA GLU A 73 13.12 21.72 1.59
C GLU A 73 13.62 20.28 1.63
N ASP A 74 12.71 19.32 1.80
CA ASP A 74 13.01 17.90 1.68
C ASP A 74 13.49 17.54 0.26
N CYS A 75 12.90 18.15 -0.77
CA CYS A 75 13.33 17.97 -2.17
C CYS A 75 14.75 18.52 -2.39
N VAL A 76 15.05 19.71 -1.86
CA VAL A 76 16.39 20.32 -1.92
C VAL A 76 17.42 19.46 -1.18
N THR A 77 17.06 18.96 0.01
CA THR A 77 17.90 18.07 0.81
C THR A 77 18.23 16.79 0.04
N LEU A 78 17.21 16.16 -0.58
CA LEU A 78 17.39 14.97 -1.40
C LEU A 78 18.26 15.25 -2.64
N LYS A 79 18.04 16.38 -3.33
CA LYS A 79 18.86 16.82 -4.47
C LYS A 79 20.34 16.93 -4.07
N ASN A 80 20.64 17.62 -2.97
CA ASN A 80 22.00 17.84 -2.50
C ASN A 80 22.71 16.54 -2.10
N MET A 81 21.96 15.56 -1.58
CA MET A 81 22.46 14.22 -1.31
C MET A 81 22.82 13.46 -2.59
N ILE A 82 22.00 13.56 -3.65
CA ILE A 82 22.17 12.82 -4.90
C ILE A 82 23.21 13.47 -5.82
N LEU A 83 23.22 14.80 -5.88
CA LEU A 83 23.99 15.63 -6.80
C LEU A 83 24.99 16.52 -6.06
N PRO A 84 25.95 15.95 -5.31
CA PRO A 84 26.98 16.77 -4.69
C PRO A 84 27.75 17.54 -5.77
N ASN A 85 28.03 18.82 -5.51
CA ASN A 85 28.49 19.87 -6.43
C ASN A 85 29.72 19.58 -7.33
N ARG A 86 30.29 18.37 -7.37
CA ARG A 86 31.56 18.08 -8.07
C ARG A 86 31.68 16.76 -8.82
N ASP A 87 30.68 15.87 -8.83
CA ASP A 87 30.79 14.59 -9.56
C ASP A 87 29.67 14.35 -10.58
N LYS A 88 29.73 15.11 -11.68
CA LYS A 88 28.83 15.02 -12.84
C LYS A 88 28.86 13.67 -13.57
N ARG A 89 29.74 12.73 -13.17
CA ARG A 89 30.03 11.49 -13.92
C ARG A 89 29.21 10.28 -13.48
N ARG A 90 28.38 10.40 -12.43
CA ARG A 90 27.70 9.25 -11.78
C ARG A 90 26.17 9.26 -11.82
N THR A 91 25.52 10.28 -12.36
CA THR A 91 24.04 10.35 -12.47
C THR A 91 23.66 10.59 -13.92
N ARG A 92 22.63 9.90 -14.43
CA ARG A 92 22.17 10.12 -15.80
C ARG A 92 21.52 11.50 -15.90
N LYS A 93 21.68 12.18 -17.04
CA LYS A 93 21.03 13.48 -17.30
C LYS A 93 19.51 13.42 -17.17
N GLU A 94 18.91 12.28 -17.53
CA GLU A 94 17.48 12.03 -17.39
C GLU A 94 17.03 12.09 -15.92
N ASP A 95 17.75 11.38 -15.04
CA ASP A 95 17.52 11.34 -13.59
C ASP A 95 17.68 12.73 -12.96
N ILE A 96 18.73 13.45 -13.36
CA ILE A 96 18.97 14.84 -12.93
C ILE A 96 17.78 15.72 -13.34
N GLY A 97 17.30 15.57 -14.57
CA GLY A 97 16.14 16.30 -15.06
C GLY A 97 14.86 16.00 -14.29
N ILE A 98 14.66 14.78 -13.81
CA ILE A 98 13.51 14.45 -12.94
C ILE A 98 13.55 15.31 -11.67
N ILE A 99 14.71 15.37 -11.01
CA ILE A 99 14.89 16.12 -9.75
C ILE A 99 14.58 17.61 -9.95
N PHE A 100 15.14 18.23 -10.99
CA PHE A 100 14.92 19.65 -11.24
C PHE A 100 13.46 19.96 -11.61
N ARG A 101 12.81 19.12 -12.44
CA ARG A 101 11.39 19.28 -12.76
C ARG A 101 10.51 19.14 -11.52
N HIS A 102 10.83 18.20 -10.64
CA HIS A 102 10.11 18.00 -9.39
C HIS A 102 10.28 19.19 -8.45
N GLN A 103 11.50 19.69 -8.30
CA GLN A 103 11.78 20.88 -7.49
C GLN A 103 11.03 22.11 -8.02
N ILE A 104 10.95 22.30 -9.35
CA ILE A 104 10.15 23.38 -9.96
C ILE A 104 8.67 23.26 -9.56
N MET A 105 8.08 22.07 -9.60
CA MET A 105 6.67 21.89 -9.22
C MET A 105 6.37 22.22 -7.75
N LEU A 106 7.39 22.20 -6.88
CA LEU A 106 7.27 22.50 -5.46
C LEU A 106 7.57 23.96 -5.10
N CYS A 107 8.24 24.73 -5.97
CA CYS A 107 8.57 26.13 -5.66
C CYS A 107 7.34 27.05 -5.74
N LYS A 108 7.41 28.23 -5.13
CA LYS A 108 6.25 29.12 -4.90
C LYS A 108 6.16 30.28 -5.88
N SER A 109 7.21 30.53 -6.65
CA SER A 109 7.20 31.60 -7.64
C SER A 109 7.82 31.18 -8.98
N LYS A 110 7.42 31.90 -10.03
CA LYS A 110 8.01 31.77 -11.37
C LYS A 110 9.49 32.17 -11.38
N GLU A 111 9.90 33.11 -10.52
CA GLU A 111 11.29 33.52 -10.37
C GLU A 111 12.14 32.36 -9.85
N GLU A 112 11.71 31.71 -8.77
CA GLU A 112 12.36 30.50 -8.24
C GLU A 112 12.43 29.39 -9.29
N ALA A 113 11.32 29.13 -10.01
CA ALA A 113 11.30 28.14 -11.06
C ALA A 113 12.32 28.42 -12.17
N THR A 114 12.51 29.69 -12.52
CA THR A 114 13.49 30.14 -13.53
C THR A 114 14.92 29.98 -13.00
N ASN A 115 15.15 30.27 -11.71
CA ASN A 115 16.44 30.05 -11.06
C ASN A 115 16.81 28.57 -11.05
N ILE A 116 15.86 27.69 -10.71
CA ILE A 116 16.03 26.24 -10.73
C ILE A 116 16.29 25.72 -12.15
N GLN A 117 15.60 26.27 -13.17
CA GLN A 117 15.88 25.96 -14.57
C GLN A 117 17.31 26.34 -14.98
N ASN A 118 17.80 27.49 -14.52
CA ASN A 118 19.17 27.93 -14.79
C ASN A 118 20.20 27.05 -14.07
N GLU A 119 19.94 26.69 -12.81
CA GLU A 119 20.75 25.75 -12.05
C GLU A 119 20.88 24.41 -12.80
N ALA A 120 19.78 23.87 -13.36
CA ALA A 120 19.80 22.63 -14.13
C ALA A 120 20.78 22.65 -15.32
N LYS A 121 20.98 23.81 -15.95
CA LYS A 121 21.95 23.99 -17.06
C LYS A 121 23.38 23.77 -16.59
N GLU A 122 23.71 24.13 -15.35
CA GLU A 122 25.03 23.88 -14.77
C GLU A 122 25.33 22.37 -14.67
N TYR A 123 24.29 21.55 -14.54
CA TYR A 123 24.36 20.09 -14.57
C TYR A 123 24.24 19.49 -15.98
N GLY A 124 24.18 20.33 -17.02
CA GLY A 124 24.09 19.91 -18.42
C GLY A 124 22.73 19.34 -18.81
N VAL A 125 21.67 19.76 -18.11
CA VAL A 125 20.28 19.40 -18.36
C VAL A 125 19.49 20.63 -18.81
N GLU A 126 18.76 20.48 -19.91
CA GLU A 126 17.82 21.50 -20.37
C GLU A 126 16.41 21.18 -19.88
N VAL A 127 15.82 22.11 -19.14
CA VAL A 127 14.43 22.03 -18.70
C VAL A 127 13.59 23.00 -19.53
N SER A 128 12.61 22.50 -20.28
CA SER A 128 11.79 23.34 -21.16
C SER A 128 10.94 24.34 -20.37
N GLU A 129 10.61 25.49 -20.96
CA GLU A 129 9.76 26.52 -20.36
C GLU A 129 8.37 25.99 -19.91
N ARG A 130 7.83 24.98 -20.59
CA ARG A 130 6.59 24.29 -20.18
C ARG A 130 6.64 23.82 -18.72
N TRP A 131 7.80 23.37 -18.24
CA TRP A 131 7.96 22.92 -16.85
C TRP A 131 8.06 24.08 -15.88
N VAL A 132 8.74 25.16 -16.25
CA VAL A 132 8.80 26.40 -15.44
C VAL A 132 7.40 26.93 -15.15
N ASN A 133 6.49 26.85 -16.12
CA ASN A 133 5.09 27.27 -15.95
C ASN A 133 4.24 26.28 -15.11
N ARG A 134 4.80 25.16 -14.62
CA ARG A 134 4.14 24.21 -13.70
C ARG A 134 4.61 24.39 -12.25
N PHE A 135 5.11 25.56 -11.86
CA PHE A 135 5.44 25.83 -10.46
C PHE A 135 4.20 25.79 -9.56
N ASP A 136 4.40 25.69 -8.24
CA ASP A 136 3.35 25.59 -7.21
C ASP A 136 2.22 24.60 -7.56
N SER A 137 2.60 23.43 -8.07
CA SER A 137 1.68 22.44 -8.65
C SER A 137 1.74 21.12 -7.89
N LEU A 138 1.41 21.14 -6.60
CA LEU A 138 1.32 19.91 -5.79
C LEU A 138 0.32 18.91 -6.37
N ASP A 139 -0.78 19.37 -6.97
CA ASP A 139 -1.76 18.51 -7.63
C ASP A 139 -1.16 17.74 -8.81
N SER A 140 -0.22 18.34 -9.55
CA SER A 140 0.51 17.64 -10.61
C SER A 140 1.34 16.48 -10.05
N ILE A 141 2.02 16.70 -8.92
CA ILE A 141 2.79 15.66 -8.24
C ILE A 141 1.88 14.52 -7.80
N LYS A 142 0.72 14.83 -7.20
CA LYS A 142 -0.26 13.82 -6.77
C LYS A 142 -0.79 13.00 -7.95
N ILE A 143 -1.03 13.63 -9.11
CA ILE A 143 -1.40 12.91 -10.34
C ILE A 143 -0.28 11.97 -10.78
N GLU A 144 0.97 12.43 -10.77
CA GLU A 144 2.14 11.62 -11.14
C GLU A 144 2.33 10.43 -10.18
N GLN A 145 2.11 10.61 -8.87
CA GLN A 145 2.13 9.53 -7.88
C GLN A 145 1.03 8.49 -8.13
N ILE A 146 -0.20 8.94 -8.43
CA ILE A 146 -1.33 8.05 -8.75
C ILE A 146 -1.02 7.23 -10.01
N GLU A 147 -0.51 7.87 -11.06
CA GLU A 147 -0.13 7.17 -12.29
C GLU A 147 1.02 6.19 -12.04
N TRP A 148 2.05 6.56 -11.28
CA TRP A 148 3.14 5.67 -10.89
C TRP A 148 2.66 4.41 -10.16
N LYS A 149 1.63 4.55 -9.31
CA LYS A 149 0.99 3.41 -8.64
C LYS A 149 0.15 2.59 -9.61
N LYS A 150 -0.60 3.22 -10.51
CA LYS A 150 -1.41 2.51 -11.53
C LYS A 150 -0.55 1.65 -12.45
N THR A 151 0.57 2.16 -12.95
CA THR A 151 1.45 1.40 -13.85
C THR A 151 1.99 0.12 -13.20
N ARG A 152 2.18 0.12 -11.88
CA ARG A 152 2.61 -1.06 -11.10
C ARG A 152 1.48 -1.98 -10.67
N ARG A 153 0.24 -1.51 -10.73
CA ARG A 153 -0.97 -2.32 -10.47
C ARG A 153 -1.47 -3.02 -11.74
N SER A 154 -1.30 -2.40 -12.91
CA SER A 154 -1.76 -2.93 -14.20
C SER A 154 -0.88 -4.07 -14.72
N ASP A 155 0.41 -4.05 -14.42
CA ASP A 155 1.22 -5.24 -14.55
C ASP A 155 0.81 -6.21 -13.44
N LYS A 156 0.39 -7.42 -13.83
CA LYS A 156 0.37 -8.57 -12.93
C LYS A 156 1.82 -8.92 -12.60
N ASP A 157 2.54 -8.00 -11.95
CA ASP A 157 3.95 -8.17 -11.66
C ASP A 157 4.06 -9.22 -10.57
N ASN A 158 4.30 -10.47 -10.99
CA ASN A 158 4.58 -11.59 -10.10
C ASN A 158 5.68 -11.21 -9.10
N ARG A 159 6.57 -10.28 -9.45
CA ARG A 159 7.66 -9.82 -8.60
C ARG A 159 7.21 -9.21 -7.28
N PHE A 160 6.16 -8.39 -7.25
CA PHE A 160 5.64 -7.84 -5.99
C PHE A 160 5.05 -8.95 -5.10
N THR A 161 4.41 -9.93 -5.72
CA THR A 161 3.87 -11.11 -5.02
C THR A 161 4.99 -11.96 -4.44
N GLU A 162 6.02 -12.27 -5.22
CA GLU A 162 7.19 -13.03 -4.78
C GLU A 162 7.94 -12.34 -3.64
N ILE A 163 8.15 -11.02 -3.73
CA ILE A 163 8.82 -10.25 -2.67
C ILE A 163 7.98 -10.28 -1.39
N TYR A 164 6.66 -10.07 -1.50
CA TYR A 164 5.78 -10.12 -0.34
C TYR A 164 5.74 -11.50 0.31
N GLU A 165 5.71 -12.58 -0.49
CA GLU A 165 5.79 -13.95 0.02
C GLU A 165 7.11 -14.22 0.74
N GLN A 166 8.23 -13.69 0.24
CA GLN A 166 9.52 -13.75 0.94
C GLN A 166 9.46 -13.02 2.27
N PHE A 167 8.90 -11.80 2.31
CA PHE A 167 8.68 -11.08 3.56
C PHE A 167 7.82 -11.89 4.54
N CYS A 168 6.72 -12.49 4.09
CA CYS A 168 5.87 -13.34 4.92
C CYS A 168 6.64 -14.50 5.54
N LYS A 169 7.52 -15.16 4.78
CA LYS A 169 8.39 -16.23 5.31
C LYS A 169 9.35 -15.70 6.38
N MET A 170 10.02 -14.57 6.13
CA MET A 170 10.93 -13.93 7.10
C MET A 170 10.18 -13.52 8.37
N LYS A 171 8.96 -12.98 8.23
CA LYS A 171 8.10 -12.58 9.33
C LYS A 171 7.71 -13.76 10.22
N ILE A 172 7.27 -14.86 9.62
CA ILE A 172 6.92 -16.10 10.34
C ILE A 172 8.13 -16.62 11.11
N GLN A 173 9.26 -16.79 10.44
CA GLN A 173 10.51 -17.27 11.07
C GLN A 173 10.96 -16.39 12.23
N TYR A 174 10.84 -15.06 12.08
CA TYR A 174 11.16 -14.13 13.16
C TYR A 174 10.26 -14.33 14.39
N PHE A 175 8.94 -14.37 14.19
CA PHE A 175 8.00 -14.50 15.31
C PHE A 175 8.02 -15.90 15.96
N GLU A 176 8.34 -16.94 15.19
CA GLU A 176 8.60 -18.29 15.74
C GLU A 176 9.89 -18.34 16.58
N SER A 177 10.87 -17.50 16.26
CA SER A 177 12.16 -17.46 16.96
C SER A 177 12.14 -16.72 18.30
N ILE A 178 11.08 -15.97 18.60
CA ILE A 178 10.98 -15.17 19.83
C ILE A 178 9.93 -15.74 20.78
N SER A 179 10.25 -15.71 22.07
CA SER A 179 9.31 -16.11 23.13
C SER A 179 8.27 -15.03 23.40
N LEU A 180 7.11 -15.43 23.96
CA LEU A 180 6.07 -14.51 24.42
C LEU A 180 6.63 -13.47 25.42
N LYS A 181 7.59 -13.86 26.25
CA LYS A 181 8.26 -12.95 27.20
C LYS A 181 9.06 -11.86 26.48
N GLN A 182 9.81 -12.23 25.44
CA GLN A 182 10.56 -11.27 24.63
C GLN A 182 9.62 -10.33 23.88
N LEU A 183 8.56 -10.87 23.25
CA LEU A 183 7.56 -10.05 22.56
C LEU A 183 6.92 -9.02 23.50
N LYS A 184 6.51 -9.45 24.70
CA LYS A 184 5.95 -8.56 25.73
C LYS A 184 6.94 -7.46 26.13
N GLN A 185 8.21 -7.79 26.31
CA GLN A 185 9.24 -6.83 26.68
C GLN A 185 9.41 -5.75 25.59
N THR A 186 9.49 -6.16 24.31
CA THR A 186 9.58 -5.23 23.18
C THR A 186 8.36 -4.30 23.11
N LEU A 187 7.15 -4.80 23.36
CA LEU A 187 5.94 -3.97 23.38
C LEU A 187 5.99 -2.91 24.50
N LEU A 188 6.48 -3.26 25.69
CA LEU A 188 6.59 -2.32 26.81
C LEU A 188 7.58 -1.19 26.51
N GLU A 189 8.68 -1.49 25.82
CA GLU A 189 9.68 -0.50 25.38
C GLU A 189 9.11 0.45 24.32
N GLN A 190 8.34 -0.09 23.36
CA GLN A 190 7.66 0.71 22.33
C GLN A 190 6.55 1.60 22.94
N GLN A 191 5.82 1.13 23.95
CA GLN A 191 4.79 1.92 24.63
C GLN A 191 5.39 3.02 25.51
N ALA A 192 6.56 2.79 26.11
CA ALA A 192 7.29 3.81 26.84
C ALA A 192 7.78 4.96 25.94
N THR A 193 7.80 4.76 24.62
CA THR A 193 8.34 5.69 23.63
C THR A 193 7.29 6.26 22.66
N GLY A 194 6.06 5.73 22.61
CA GLY A 194 5.12 5.97 21.51
C GLY A 194 3.90 6.86 21.83
N LYS A 195 3.71 7.91 21.02
CA LYS A 195 2.47 8.70 20.88
C LYS A 195 1.40 7.88 20.15
N ASN A 196 0.20 7.79 20.73
CA ASN A 196 -0.98 7.25 20.04
C ASN A 196 -1.42 8.20 18.92
N THR A 197 -1.32 7.78 17.66
CA THR A 197 -1.92 8.49 16.51
C THR A 197 -3.23 7.82 16.10
N ARG A 198 -4.30 8.61 16.01
CA ARG A 198 -5.59 8.16 15.47
C ARG A 198 -5.54 8.28 13.95
N LYS A 199 -5.77 7.19 13.22
CA LYS A 199 -6.04 7.21 11.78
C LYS A 199 -7.54 7.22 11.52
N ILE A 200 -8.00 8.06 10.58
CA ILE A 200 -9.39 8.09 10.09
C ILE A 200 -9.44 7.21 8.83
N ALA A 201 -10.20 6.12 8.87
CA ALA A 201 -10.40 5.26 7.71
C ALA A 201 -11.50 5.82 6.80
N GLN A 202 -11.18 6.07 5.52
CA GLN A 202 -12.17 6.34 4.49
C GLN A 202 -12.65 5.02 3.88
N ILE A 203 -13.92 4.66 4.09
CA ILE A 203 -14.51 3.42 3.60
C ILE A 203 -15.33 3.73 2.34
N SER A 204 -15.02 3.06 1.23
CA SER A 204 -15.90 3.04 0.07
C SER A 204 -17.09 2.10 0.33
N VAL A 205 -18.29 2.66 0.37
CA VAL A 205 -19.53 1.91 0.64
C VAL A 205 -20.28 1.72 -0.67
N PHE A 206 -20.41 0.48 -1.12
CA PHE A 206 -21.34 0.13 -2.19
C PHE A 206 -22.76 0.11 -1.63
N ASN A 207 -23.70 0.73 -2.35
CA ASN A 207 -25.11 0.62 -2.01
C ASN A 207 -25.58 -0.82 -2.30
N ARG A 208 -26.11 -1.52 -1.30
CA ARG A 208 -26.52 -2.93 -1.39
C ARG A 208 -28.00 -3.04 -1.07
N SER A 209 -28.75 -3.77 -1.89
CA SER A 209 -30.18 -3.96 -1.71
C SER A 209 -30.49 -4.66 -0.39
N VAL A 210 -31.30 -4.01 0.45
CA VAL A 210 -31.76 -4.59 1.72
C VAL A 210 -32.61 -5.83 1.48
N TYR A 211 -33.39 -5.85 0.39
CA TYR A 211 -34.24 -6.99 0.02
C TYR A 211 -33.42 -8.23 -0.34
N ILE A 212 -32.33 -8.07 -1.09
CA ILE A 212 -31.46 -9.19 -1.47
C ILE A 212 -30.76 -9.76 -0.24
N LYS A 213 -30.31 -8.90 0.68
CA LYS A 213 -29.72 -9.34 1.94
C LYS A 213 -30.70 -10.14 2.79
N GLU A 214 -31.92 -9.63 2.92
CA GLU A 214 -32.98 -10.28 3.70
C GLU A 214 -33.40 -11.61 3.06
N PHE A 215 -33.54 -11.64 1.73
CA PHE A 215 -33.82 -12.86 0.98
C PHE A 215 -32.79 -13.95 1.26
N ALA A 216 -31.49 -13.64 1.09
CA ALA A 216 -30.41 -14.60 1.32
C ALA A 216 -30.42 -15.16 2.75
N LYS A 217 -30.66 -14.31 3.76
CA LYS A 217 -30.76 -14.74 5.17
C LYS A 217 -31.94 -15.67 5.42
N ARG A 218 -33.12 -15.37 4.87
CA ARG A 218 -34.32 -16.19 5.05
C ARG A 218 -34.18 -17.55 4.40
N VAL A 219 -33.67 -17.61 3.17
CA VAL A 219 -33.51 -18.89 2.48
C VAL A 219 -32.44 -19.76 3.14
N ALA A 220 -31.40 -19.14 3.72
CA ALA A 220 -30.42 -19.87 4.50
C ALA A 220 -30.98 -20.47 5.80
N ASN A 221 -32.13 -19.98 6.29
CA ASN A 221 -32.83 -20.47 7.47
C ASN A 221 -31.91 -20.69 8.69
N GLY A 222 -31.03 -19.73 8.93
CA GLY A 222 -30.06 -19.80 10.02
C GLY A 222 -28.93 -20.81 9.85
N VAL A 223 -28.79 -21.44 8.68
CA VAL A 223 -27.71 -22.39 8.36
C VAL A 223 -26.73 -21.77 7.37
N CYS A 224 -25.44 -21.81 7.69
CA CYS A 224 -24.38 -21.32 6.81
C CYS A 224 -24.33 -22.15 5.52
N GLN A 225 -24.37 -21.47 4.36
CA GLN A 225 -24.41 -22.17 3.07
C GLN A 225 -23.05 -22.77 2.64
N LEU A 226 -21.96 -22.47 3.35
CA LEU A 226 -20.64 -23.08 3.08
C LEU A 226 -20.36 -24.30 3.97
N CYS A 227 -20.47 -24.16 5.29
CA CYS A 227 -20.14 -25.24 6.23
C CYS A 227 -21.34 -26.07 6.67
N ASP A 228 -22.55 -25.70 6.25
CA ASP A 228 -23.81 -26.36 6.57
C ASP A 228 -24.08 -26.49 8.09
N LYS A 229 -23.46 -25.61 8.91
CA LYS A 229 -23.70 -25.47 10.35
C LYS A 229 -24.65 -24.33 10.65
N GLU A 230 -25.38 -24.43 11.75
CA GLU A 230 -26.20 -23.34 12.28
C GLU A 230 -25.38 -22.07 12.55
N ALA A 231 -26.06 -20.93 12.55
CA ALA A 231 -25.49 -19.65 12.90
C ALA A 231 -24.87 -19.73 14.31
N PRO A 232 -23.67 -19.16 14.51
CA PRO A 232 -22.92 -19.35 15.76
C PRO A 232 -23.55 -18.63 16.97
N PHE A 233 -24.43 -17.65 16.73
CA PHE A 233 -25.15 -16.91 17.74
C PHE A 233 -26.38 -16.20 17.13
N LEU A 234 -27.23 -15.65 18.00
CA LEU A 234 -28.36 -14.81 17.62
C LEU A 234 -27.99 -13.32 17.72
N ASP A 235 -28.53 -12.50 16.83
CA ASP A 235 -28.43 -11.04 16.94
C ASP A 235 -29.24 -10.50 18.14
N LYS A 236 -29.16 -9.19 18.37
CA LYS A 236 -29.88 -8.53 19.48
C LYS A 236 -31.39 -8.65 19.39
N GLN A 237 -31.93 -9.00 18.22
CA GLN A 237 -33.34 -9.20 17.96
C GLN A 237 -33.74 -10.68 18.01
N GLY A 238 -32.80 -11.59 18.31
CA GLY A 238 -33.05 -13.02 18.40
C GLY A 238 -32.98 -13.78 17.06
N ASN A 239 -32.50 -13.15 15.99
CA ASN A 239 -32.38 -13.81 14.68
C ASN A 239 -31.02 -14.51 14.51
N PRO A 240 -30.93 -15.66 13.82
CA PRO A 240 -29.66 -16.30 13.48
C PRO A 240 -28.68 -15.33 12.78
N PHE A 241 -27.47 -15.17 13.32
CA PHE A 241 -26.47 -14.26 12.77
C PHE A 241 -25.69 -14.89 11.60
N LEU A 242 -26.04 -14.46 10.38
CA LEU A 242 -25.30 -14.75 9.14
C LEU A 242 -24.97 -13.45 8.40
N GLU A 243 -23.82 -13.45 7.72
CA GLU A 243 -23.34 -12.36 6.88
C GLU A 243 -23.58 -12.69 5.41
N VAL A 244 -24.10 -11.71 4.65
CA VAL A 244 -24.35 -11.89 3.22
C VAL A 244 -23.08 -11.57 2.44
N HIS A 245 -22.69 -12.53 1.60
CA HIS A 245 -21.47 -12.50 0.80
C HIS A 245 -21.81 -12.60 -0.68
N HIS A 246 -21.15 -11.80 -1.51
CA HIS A 246 -21.25 -11.91 -2.96
C HIS A 246 -20.22 -12.91 -3.48
N ILE A 247 -20.66 -13.99 -4.14
CA ILE A 247 -19.76 -15.05 -4.67
C ILE A 247 -18.78 -14.42 -5.68
N HIS A 248 -19.30 -13.62 -6.60
CA HIS A 248 -18.52 -12.70 -7.42
C HIS A 248 -18.51 -11.34 -6.73
N TYR A 249 -17.35 -10.96 -6.19
CA TYR A 249 -17.17 -9.70 -5.48
C TYR A 249 -17.62 -8.48 -6.30
N LEU A 250 -18.40 -7.58 -5.67
CA LEU A 250 -18.78 -6.29 -6.27
C LEU A 250 -17.56 -5.47 -6.69
N SER A 251 -16.47 -5.49 -5.90
CA SER A 251 -15.21 -4.81 -6.21
C SER A 251 -14.49 -5.36 -7.46
N LYS A 252 -14.86 -6.56 -7.90
CA LYS A 252 -14.38 -7.22 -9.13
C LYS A 252 -15.44 -7.21 -10.24
N GLY A 253 -16.48 -6.37 -10.13
CA GLY A 253 -17.53 -6.22 -11.14
C GLY A 253 -18.71 -7.18 -11.01
N GLY A 254 -18.82 -7.91 -9.88
CA GLY A 254 -19.99 -8.75 -9.61
C GLY A 254 -21.28 -7.93 -9.44
N SER A 255 -22.43 -8.57 -9.68
CA SER A 255 -23.74 -7.92 -9.59
C SER A 255 -24.38 -8.11 -8.20
N ASP A 256 -25.17 -7.13 -7.75
CA ASP A 256 -25.99 -7.28 -6.54
C ASP A 256 -27.31 -7.97 -6.92
N THR A 257 -27.26 -9.29 -7.10
CA THR A 257 -28.39 -10.12 -7.55
C THR A 257 -28.53 -11.36 -6.66
N ILE A 258 -29.73 -11.95 -6.66
CA ILE A 258 -30.04 -13.13 -5.86
C ILE A 258 -29.09 -14.29 -6.19
N ASP A 259 -28.78 -14.51 -7.46
CA ASP A 259 -27.91 -15.60 -7.92
C ASP A 259 -26.44 -15.44 -7.51
N ASN A 260 -26.05 -14.23 -7.09
CA ASN A 260 -24.67 -13.91 -6.72
C ASN A 260 -24.48 -13.69 -5.21
N VAL A 261 -25.49 -13.91 -4.37
CA VAL A 261 -25.38 -13.76 -2.92
C VAL A 261 -25.54 -15.08 -2.18
N VAL A 262 -24.90 -15.21 -1.03
CA VAL A 262 -25.08 -16.33 -0.09
C VAL A 262 -25.00 -15.82 1.35
N ALA A 263 -25.63 -16.51 2.29
CA ALA A 263 -25.52 -16.25 3.72
C ALA A 263 -24.52 -17.21 4.38
N LEU A 264 -23.50 -16.64 5.03
CA LEU A 264 -22.39 -17.36 5.62
C LEU A 264 -22.26 -17.02 7.10
N CYS A 265 -21.78 -17.97 7.91
CA CYS A 265 -21.35 -17.64 9.26
C CYS A 265 -20.07 -16.76 9.20
N PRO A 266 -19.79 -15.94 10.23
CA PRO A 266 -18.64 -15.04 10.25
C PRO A 266 -17.30 -15.73 9.94
N ASN A 267 -17.11 -16.96 10.43
CA ASN A 267 -15.91 -17.75 10.18
C ASN A 267 -15.76 -18.11 8.70
N CYS A 268 -16.83 -18.60 8.06
CA CYS A 268 -16.82 -18.96 6.64
C CYS A 268 -16.70 -17.73 5.74
N HIS A 269 -17.39 -16.65 6.11
CA HIS A 269 -17.31 -15.38 5.39
C HIS A 269 -15.87 -14.86 5.36
N ARG A 270 -15.19 -14.84 6.52
CA ARG A 270 -13.80 -14.41 6.61
C ARG A 270 -12.85 -15.38 5.89
N LYS A 271 -13.07 -16.70 6.01
CA LYS A 271 -12.27 -17.74 5.33
C LYS A 271 -12.23 -17.51 3.82
N ILE A 272 -13.38 -17.23 3.19
CA ILE A 272 -13.44 -17.01 1.73
C ILE A 272 -12.64 -15.77 1.33
N HIS A 273 -12.80 -14.66 2.06
CA HIS A 273 -12.01 -13.46 1.80
C HIS A 273 -10.51 -13.66 2.01
N GLN A 274 -10.12 -14.56 2.92
CA GLN A 274 -8.72 -14.80 3.28
C GLN A 274 -8.02 -15.82 2.37
N LEU A 275 -8.71 -16.90 1.99
CA LEU A 275 -8.11 -18.04 1.31
C LEU A 275 -8.52 -18.15 -0.17
N GLU A 276 -9.65 -17.56 -0.56
CA GLU A 276 -10.21 -17.62 -1.93
C GLU A 276 -10.18 -19.04 -2.55
N LEU A 277 -10.45 -20.09 -1.76
CA LEU A 277 -10.36 -21.48 -2.22
C LEU A 277 -11.37 -21.78 -3.33
N GLU A 278 -10.89 -22.31 -4.45
CA GLU A 278 -11.69 -22.67 -5.63
C GLU A 278 -12.84 -23.64 -5.28
N GLU A 279 -12.59 -24.57 -4.35
CA GLU A 279 -13.57 -25.55 -3.89
C GLU A 279 -14.73 -24.91 -3.12
N ASP A 280 -14.45 -23.90 -2.28
CA ASP A 280 -15.46 -23.16 -1.53
C ASP A 280 -16.35 -22.37 -2.50
N ILE A 281 -15.74 -21.69 -3.49
CA ILE A 281 -16.47 -20.94 -4.53
C ILE A 281 -17.36 -21.89 -5.33
N LYS A 282 -16.82 -23.02 -5.82
CA LYS A 282 -17.59 -24.02 -6.56
C LYS A 282 -18.74 -24.59 -5.76
N LYS A 283 -18.58 -24.79 -4.45
CA LYS A 283 -19.67 -25.25 -3.57
C LYS A 283 -20.78 -24.23 -3.49
N LEU A 284 -20.44 -22.95 -3.32
CA LEU A 284 -21.42 -21.86 -3.21
C LEU A 284 -22.14 -21.59 -4.52
N SER A 285 -21.45 -21.60 -5.67
CA SER A 285 -22.07 -21.40 -6.98
C SER A 285 -23.09 -22.48 -7.35
N LYS A 286 -23.07 -23.64 -6.69
CA LYS A 286 -24.03 -24.73 -6.91
C LYS A 286 -25.32 -24.58 -6.11
N LYS A 287 -25.36 -23.70 -5.10
CA LYS A 287 -26.58 -23.45 -4.32
C LYS A 287 -27.53 -22.58 -5.17
N HIS A 288 -28.23 -23.22 -6.11
CA HIS A 288 -29.36 -22.58 -6.79
C HIS A 288 -30.54 -22.52 -5.82
N TRP A 289 -31.19 -21.36 -5.78
CA TRP A 289 -32.37 -21.14 -4.95
C TRP A 289 -33.54 -21.95 -5.52
N ILE A 290 -33.86 -23.08 -4.90
CA ILE A 290 -35.12 -23.78 -5.14
C ILE A 290 -36.11 -23.19 -4.13
N ILE A 291 -37.07 -22.43 -4.64
CA ILE A 291 -38.15 -21.80 -3.86
C ILE A 291 -39.35 -22.75 -3.83
#